data_AF-A0A1I5X4Y4-F1
#
_entry.id   AF-A0A1I5X4Y4-F1
#
_cell.length_a   1.000
_cell.length_b   1.000
_cell.length_c   1.000
_cell.angle_alpha   90.00
_cell.angle_beta   90.00
_cell.angle_gamma   90.00
#
_symmetry.space_group_name_H-M   'P 1'
#
loop_
_entity.id
_entity.type
_entity.pdbx_description
1 polymer ?
#
loop_
_entity_poly.entity_id
_entity_poly.type
_entity_poly.pdbx_seq_one_letter_code
_entity_poly.pdbx_strand_id
1 'polypeptide(L)'
;MCEALRELMADDLKKAEKQGIELGIEQGADKHIVELVCKKLIKGKTISTIAEELEETESTIKDIVSCAEKYAPEYDSEAVYADYREKKNI
;
A
#
# COMPACT_ATOMS: atom_id res chain seq x y z
N MET A 1 -36.84 4.96 -22.36
CA MET A 1 -35.89 5.22 -21.25
C MET A 1 -35.71 6.72 -21.12
N CYS A 2 -36.13 7.30 -19.99
CA CYS A 2 -35.97 8.72 -19.71
C CYS A 2 -34.48 9.09 -19.75
N GLU A 3 -34.13 10.20 -20.41
CA GLU A 3 -32.74 10.65 -20.60
C GLU A 3 -32.04 10.90 -19.25
N ALA A 4 -32.78 11.42 -18.27
CA ALA A 4 -32.29 11.63 -16.90
C ALA A 4 -31.81 10.33 -16.21
N LEU A 5 -32.42 9.17 -16.52
CA LEU A 5 -32.00 7.88 -15.95
C LEU A 5 -30.71 7.37 -16.61
N ARG A 6 -30.50 7.67 -17.89
CA ARG A 6 -29.26 7.31 -18.62
C ARG A 6 -28.08 8.15 -18.17
N GLU A 7 -28.28 9.45 -17.96
CA GLU A 7 -27.25 10.37 -17.44
C GLU A 7 -26.82 9.98 -16.02
N LEU A 8 -27.78 9.68 -15.13
CA LEU A 8 -27.50 9.25 -13.76
C LEU A 8 -26.62 7.97 -13.71
N MET A 9 -26.97 6.96 -14.52
CA MET A 9 -26.17 5.73 -14.60
C MET A 9 -24.77 5.96 -15.18
N ALA A 10 -24.63 6.87 -16.15
CA ALA A 10 -23.33 7.22 -16.71
C ALA A 10 -22.42 7.91 -15.69
N ASP A 11 -22.98 8.78 -14.84
CA ASP A 11 -22.23 9.44 -13.77
C ASP A 11 -21.81 8.48 -12.67
N ASP A 12 -22.68 7.53 -12.29
CA ASP A 12 -22.32 6.52 -11.30
C ASP A 12 -21.22 5.58 -11.80
N LEU A 13 -21.23 5.20 -13.08
CA LEU A 13 -20.14 4.43 -13.69
C LEU A 13 -18.81 5.19 -13.68
N LYS A 14 -18.81 6.48 -14.05
CA LYS A 14 -17.60 7.33 -14.00
C LYS A 14 -17.05 7.47 -12.59
N LYS A 15 -17.93 7.61 -11.58
CA LYS A 15 -17.50 7.66 -10.17
C LYS A 15 -16.86 6.34 -9.75
N ALA A 16 -17.49 5.22 -10.07
CA ALA A 16 -16.96 3.89 -9.75
C ALA A 16 -15.59 3.66 -10.41
N GLU A 17 -15.43 4.04 -11.68
CA GLU A 17 -14.14 3.96 -12.38
C GLU A 17 -13.07 4.82 -11.69
N LYS A 18 -13.39 6.08 -11.38
CA LYS A 18 -12.45 6.97 -10.69
C LYS A 18 -12.04 6.43 -9.32
N GLN A 19 -12.99 5.92 -8.54
CA GLN A 19 -12.71 5.31 -7.24
C GLN A 19 -11.83 4.07 -7.39
N GLY A 20 -12.09 3.22 -8.40
CA GLY A 20 -11.26 2.05 -8.68
C GLY A 20 -9.82 2.42 -9.05
N ILE A 21 -9.63 3.47 -9.85
CA ILE A 21 -8.30 3.97 -10.23
C ILE A 21 -7.58 4.52 -9.00
N GLU A 22 -8.23 5.35 -8.20
CA GLU A 22 -7.63 5.96 -7.00
C GLU A 22 -7.20 4.88 -5.99
N LEU A 23 -8.08 3.91 -5.74
CA LEU A 23 -7.79 2.77 -4.87
C LEU A 23 -6.65 1.89 -5.42
N GLY A 24 -6.60 1.68 -6.73
CA GLY A 24 -5.51 0.94 -7.37
C GLY A 24 -4.15 1.63 -7.27
N ILE A 25 -4.13 2.97 -7.39
CA ILE A 25 -2.92 3.78 -7.23
C ILE A 25 -2.43 3.71 -5.78
N GLU A 26 -3.33 3.88 -4.81
CA GLU A 26 -2.99 3.80 -3.38
C GLU A 26 -2.41 2.43 -3.02
N GLN A 27 -3.07 1.34 -3.44
CA GLN A 27 -2.58 -0.02 -3.21
C GLN A 27 -1.21 -0.26 -3.84
N GLY A 28 -0.98 0.26 -5.05
CA GLY A 28 0.30 0.17 -5.74
C GLY A 28 1.42 0.88 -4.99
N ALA A 29 1.14 2.08 -4.47
CA ALA A 29 2.10 2.85 -3.67
C ALA A 29 2.45 2.13 -2.36
N ASP A 30 1.44 1.63 -1.63
CA ASP A 30 1.66 0.86 -0.40
C ASP A 30 2.48 -0.42 -0.66
N LYS A 31 2.14 -1.18 -1.72
CA LYS A 31 2.88 -2.39 -2.10
C LYS A 31 4.34 -2.07 -2.43
N HIS A 32 4.58 -0.95 -3.13
CA HIS A 32 5.93 -0.53 -3.48
C HIS A 32 6.76 -0.15 -2.25
N ILE A 33 6.18 0.60 -1.31
CA ILE A 33 6.85 0.96 -0.05
C ILE A 33 7.22 -0.30 0.75
N VAL A 34 6.31 -1.26 0.86
CA VAL A 34 6.58 -2.54 1.56
C VAL A 34 7.74 -3.29 0.91
N GLU A 35 7.76 -3.38 -0.43
CA GLU A 35 8.83 -4.03 -1.18
C GLU A 35 10.19 -3.35 -0.91
N LEU A 36 10.22 -2.01 -0.90
CA LEU A 36 11.44 -1.25 -0.63
C LEU A 36 11.93 -1.46 0.80
N VAL A 37 11.03 -1.44 1.79
CA VAL A 37 11.36 -1.71 3.20
C VAL A 37 11.96 -3.11 3.35
N CYS A 38 11.33 -4.14 2.79
CA CYS A 38 11.84 -5.52 2.85
C CYS A 38 13.25 -5.63 2.25
N LYS A 39 13.47 -5.07 1.05
CA LYS A 39 14.81 -5.02 0.40
C LYS A 39 15.87 -4.31 1.25
N LYS A 40 15.48 -3.34 2.08
CA LYS A 40 16.39 -2.58 2.94
C LYS A 40 16.66 -3.31 4.25
N LEU A 41 15.67 -4.02 4.80
CA LEU A 41 15.83 -4.91 5.95
C LEU A 41 16.78 -6.08 5.64
N ILE A 42 16.67 -6.69 4.46
CA ILE A 42 17.63 -7.72 3.98
C ILE A 42 19.08 -7.18 3.99
N LYS A 43 19.25 -5.89 3.70
CA LYS A 43 20.55 -5.20 3.72
C LYS A 43 21.00 -4.77 5.13
N GLY A 44 20.25 -5.11 6.17
CA GLY A 44 20.56 -4.78 7.57
C GLY A 44 20.40 -3.30 7.91
N LYS A 45 19.59 -2.54 7.16
CA LYS A 45 19.36 -1.12 7.45
C LYS A 45 18.38 -0.95 8.61
N THR A 46 18.59 0.11 9.38
CA THR A 46 17.71 0.45 10.51
C THR A 46 16.47 1.20 10.05
N ILE A 47 15.42 1.20 10.88
CA ILE A 47 14.16 1.91 10.64
C ILE A 47 14.41 3.40 10.31
N SER A 48 15.28 4.07 11.08
CA SER A 48 15.55 5.50 10.90
C SER A 48 16.22 5.78 9.55
N THR A 49 17.20 4.95 9.16
CA THR A 49 17.83 5.05 7.83
C THR A 49 16.85 4.77 6.70
N ILE A 50 15.95 3.79 6.88
CA ILE A 50 14.93 3.46 5.86
C ILE A 50 13.94 4.62 5.71
N ALA A 51 13.50 5.22 6.82
CA ALA A 51 12.59 6.37 6.82
C ALA A 51 13.21 7.56 6.07
N GLU A 52 14.48 7.87 6.34
CA GLU A 52 15.21 8.92 5.63
C GLU A 52 15.36 8.61 4.12
N GLU A 53 15.77 7.39 3.76
CA GLU A 53 15.99 7.01 2.35
C GLU A 53 14.72 6.91 1.52
N LEU A 54 13.58 6.62 2.15
CA LEU A 54 12.29 6.54 1.49
C LEU A 54 11.47 7.83 1.62
N GLU A 55 12.00 8.86 2.28
CA GLU A 55 11.31 10.11 2.57
C GLU A 55 9.95 9.89 3.28
N GLU A 56 9.90 8.86 4.13
CA GLU A 56 8.72 8.39 4.84
C GLU A 56 8.84 8.62 6.34
N THR A 57 7.72 8.57 7.06
CA THR A 57 7.77 8.71 8.51
C THR A 57 8.30 7.42 9.16
N GLU A 58 9.08 7.57 10.24
CA GLU A 58 9.49 6.41 11.04
C GLU A 58 8.30 5.58 11.55
N SER A 59 7.13 6.20 11.75
CA SER A 59 5.91 5.49 12.16
C SER A 59 5.45 4.53 11.06
N THR A 60 5.36 5.01 9.81
CA THR A 60 5.01 4.18 8.65
C THR A 60 5.97 3.00 8.52
N ILE A 61 7.28 3.27 8.61
CA ILE A 61 8.29 2.22 8.50
C ILE A 61 8.19 1.23 9.66
N LYS A 62 7.98 1.68 10.90
CA LYS A 62 7.79 0.79 12.06
C LYS A 62 6.61 -0.16 11.87
N ASP A 63 5.50 0.32 11.33
CA ASP A 63 4.33 -0.52 11.09
C ASP A 63 4.61 -1.61 10.05
N ILE A 64 5.32 -1.29 8.97
CA ILE A 64 5.70 -2.27 7.94
C ILE A 64 6.71 -3.27 8.51
N VAL A 65 7.72 -2.78 9.23
CA VAL A 65 8.75 -3.64 9.85
C VAL A 65 8.13 -4.61 10.84
N SER A 66 7.14 -4.18 11.64
CA SER A 66 6.42 -5.06 12.56
C SER A 66 5.69 -6.21 11.85
N CYS A 67 5.24 -5.99 10.61
CA CYS A 67 4.67 -7.06 9.78
C CYS A 67 5.79 -7.92 9.18
N ALA A 68 6.89 -7.29 8.75
CA ALA A 68 8.04 -7.93 8.12
C ALA A 68 8.82 -8.89 9.03
N GLU A 69 8.87 -8.63 10.33
CA GLU A 69 9.57 -9.47 11.32
C GLU A 69 9.09 -10.93 11.32
N LYS A 70 7.82 -11.19 10.98
CA LYS A 70 7.25 -12.55 10.90
C LYS A 70 7.85 -13.38 9.76
N TYR A 71 8.45 -12.72 8.77
CA TYR A 71 8.97 -13.33 7.54
C TYR A 71 10.50 -13.22 7.44
N ALA A 72 11.17 -12.82 8.54
CA ALA A 72 12.63 -12.82 8.59
C ALA A 72 13.19 -14.26 8.44
N PRO A 73 14.34 -14.45 7.78
CA PRO A 73 15.24 -13.42 7.23
C PRO A 73 14.97 -13.06 5.77
N GLU A 74 14.03 -13.74 5.09
CA GLU A 74 13.78 -13.58 3.66
C GLU A 74 12.94 -12.34 3.35
N TYR A 75 12.11 -11.89 4.31
CA TYR A 75 11.23 -10.72 4.22
C TYR A 75 10.39 -10.72 2.94
N ASP A 76 9.54 -11.74 2.79
CA ASP A 76 8.63 -11.88 1.64
C ASP A 76 7.69 -10.66 1.54
N SER A 77 7.97 -9.79 0.57
CA SER A 77 7.21 -8.55 0.36
C SER A 77 5.72 -8.76 0.07
N GLU A 78 5.32 -9.89 -0.53
CA GLU A 78 3.90 -10.14 -0.81
C GLU A 78 3.15 -10.51 0.47
N ALA A 79 3.74 -11.37 1.29
CA ALA A 79 3.17 -11.75 2.58
C ALA A 79 3.14 -10.56 3.56
N VAL A 80 4.20 -9.74 3.59
CA VAL A 80 4.25 -8.52 4.40
C VAL A 80 3.20 -7.51 3.95
N TYR A 81 2.99 -7.35 2.63
CA TYR A 81 1.97 -6.45 2.12
C TYR A 81 0.57 -6.90 2.50
N ALA A 82 0.28 -8.20 2.45
CA ALA A 82 -1.00 -8.75 2.88
C ALA A 82 -1.28 -8.42 4.35
N ASP A 83 -0.33 -8.70 5.24
CA ASP A 83 -0.44 -8.37 6.67
C ASP A 83 -0.57 -6.86 6.93
N TYR A 84 0.22 -6.05 6.22
CA TYR A 84 0.18 -4.59 6.35
C TYR A 84 -1.16 -4.03 5.90
N ARG A 85 -1.71 -4.53 4.79
CA ARG A 85 -3.01 -4.16 4.24
C ARG A 85 -4.16 -4.51 5.19
N GLU A 86 -4.15 -5.71 5.75
CA GLU A 86 -5.12 -6.12 6.79
C GLU A 86 -5.05 -5.20 8.01
N LYS A 87 -3.84 -4.88 8.48
CA LYS A 87 -3.63 -3.97 9.61
C LYS A 87 -4.15 -2.56 9.32
N LYS A 88 -4.05 -2.10 8.07
CA LYS A 88 -4.52 -0.79 7.62
C LYS A 88 -6.05 -0.74 7.40
N ASN A 89 -6.74 -1.89 7.44
CA ASN A 89 -8.17 -2.05 7.16
C ASN A 89 -8.59 -1.55 5.76
N ILE A 90 -7.76 -1.75 4.74
CA ILE A 90 -8.01 -1.35 3.34
C ILE A 90 -8.08 -2.60 2.46
#